data_AF-A0A3N5IQV5-F1
#
_entry.id   AF-A0A3N5IQV5-F1
#
_cell.length_a   1.000
_cell.length_b   1.000
_cell.length_c   1.000
_cell.angle_alpha   90.00
_cell.angle_beta   90.00
_cell.angle_gamma   90.00
#
_symmetry.space_group_name_H-M   'P 1'
#
loop_
_entity.id
_entity.type
_entity.pdbx_description
1 polymer ?
#
loop_
_entity_poly.entity_id
_entity_poly.type
_entity_poly.pdbx_seq_one_letter_code
_entity_poly.pdbx_strand_id
1 'polypeptide(L)'
;MDTLSRGVHAMKKSPHPCCNHHHKDNTEQNKLSRRKFMTAVGLASAGVIANACSRSANPLEPASSASAIKSPLTPPSGHAGTSGKALSQVASCHVNNYDYATLKANIEAAVDAIGGLSDICKSGDTVGIKLNMTGGSGSADKCPRNYGENAVELYWTHPTILRICMELFKDAGAGRIIVMEAIYDQKSYEGYGYADVVKQVGGEFVNLNKKTPYSSFSDVAVASPLGRWDHYYHNQALHELNCFISLPKAKRHYGA
;
A
#
# COMPACT_ATOMS: atom_id res chain seq x y z
N MET A 1 41.45 36.32 27.67
CA MET A 1 42.08 35.83 28.92
C MET A 1 40.96 35.66 29.93
N ASP A 2 41.02 34.56 30.69
CA ASP A 2 40.07 34.09 31.71
C ASP A 2 39.26 32.84 31.32
N THR A 3 39.95 31.75 31.59
CA THR A 3 39.56 30.36 31.72
C THR A 3 38.59 30.14 32.88
N LEU A 4 37.50 29.41 32.65
CA LEU A 4 36.84 28.64 33.70
C LEU A 4 36.54 27.23 33.20
N SER A 5 37.09 26.30 33.97
CA SER A 5 37.21 24.87 33.78
C SER A 5 36.21 24.15 34.70
N ARG A 6 36.02 22.84 34.42
CA ARG A 6 35.37 21.77 35.21
C ARG A 6 33.92 21.47 34.82
N GLY A 7 33.50 20.22 34.71
CA GLY A 7 34.16 18.97 35.08
C GLY A 7 33.46 17.74 34.48
N VAL A 8 34.28 16.72 34.24
CA VAL A 8 33.92 15.40 33.73
C VAL A 8 33.36 14.58 34.89
N HIS A 9 32.18 13.96 34.72
CA HIS A 9 31.66 12.94 35.63
C HIS A 9 31.90 11.56 35.04
N ALA A 10 32.83 10.82 35.66
CA ALA A 10 33.09 9.42 35.39
C ALA A 10 32.10 8.53 36.16
N MET A 11 31.31 7.73 35.43
CA MET A 11 30.46 6.71 36.03
C MET A 11 31.29 5.48 36.44
N LYS A 12 31.24 5.16 37.73
CA LYS A 12 31.74 3.92 38.33
C LYS A 12 30.93 2.72 37.83
N LYS A 13 31.61 1.70 37.30
CA LYS A 13 31.07 0.34 37.12
C LYS A 13 31.11 -0.40 38.46
N SER A 14 29.99 -0.96 38.90
CA SER A 14 29.96 -1.95 39.98
C SER A 14 30.02 -3.37 39.41
N PRO A 15 30.73 -4.30 40.07
CA PRO A 15 30.69 -5.72 39.74
C PRO A 15 29.68 -6.44 40.65
N HIS A 16 28.80 -7.25 40.08
CA HIS A 16 28.04 -8.23 40.86
C HIS A 16 28.05 -9.61 40.22
N PRO A 17 27.98 -10.67 41.04
CA PRO A 17 28.56 -11.96 40.76
C PRO A 17 27.52 -13.01 40.34
N CYS A 18 28.04 -13.99 39.61
CA CYS A 18 27.66 -15.40 39.54
C CYS A 18 26.44 -15.86 40.35
N CYS A 19 25.44 -16.39 39.64
CA CYS A 19 24.58 -17.46 40.15
C CYS A 19 24.34 -18.50 39.04
N ASN A 20 24.98 -19.65 39.22
CA ASN A 20 24.69 -20.92 38.53
C ASN A 20 23.33 -21.42 39.00
N HIS A 21 22.36 -21.60 38.09
CA HIS A 21 21.25 -22.54 38.29
C HIS A 21 21.15 -23.47 37.08
N HIS A 22 21.53 -24.73 37.33
CA HIS A 22 21.24 -25.87 36.49
C HIS A 22 19.74 -26.17 36.59
N HIS A 23 19.02 -26.10 35.46
CA HIS A 23 17.74 -26.81 35.30
C HIS A 23 17.87 -27.71 34.07
N LYS A 24 17.85 -29.03 34.31
CA LYS A 24 17.71 -30.06 33.28
C LYS A 24 16.21 -30.33 33.11
N ASP A 25 15.64 -29.87 32.01
CA ASP A 25 14.34 -30.35 31.53
C ASP A 25 14.56 -31.19 30.28
N ASN A 26 14.45 -32.50 30.46
CA ASN A 26 14.36 -33.49 29.39
C ASN A 26 12.91 -33.54 28.91
N THR A 27 12.60 -32.80 27.84
CA THR A 27 11.40 -33.01 27.05
C THR A 27 11.82 -33.33 25.63
N GLU A 28 11.84 -34.63 25.30
CA GLU A 28 12.11 -35.12 23.95
C GLU A 28 11.00 -34.64 23.00
N GLN A 29 11.21 -33.48 22.40
CA GLN A 29 10.49 -33.09 21.18
C GLN A 29 11.18 -33.76 19.99
N ASN A 30 10.44 -34.68 19.37
CA ASN A 30 10.79 -35.36 18.13
C ASN A 30 10.89 -34.35 16.98
N LYS A 31 12.03 -33.65 16.86
CA LYS A 31 12.28 -32.66 15.82
C LYS A 31 12.61 -33.37 14.51
N LEU A 32 11.64 -33.36 13.59
CA LEU A 32 11.86 -33.68 12.17
C LEU A 32 13.01 -32.82 11.62
N SER A 33 14.14 -33.46 11.33
CA SER A 33 15.31 -32.79 10.75
C SER A 33 14.97 -32.23 9.37
N ARG A 34 15.45 -31.01 9.09
CA ARG A 34 15.35 -30.33 7.78
C ARG A 34 15.78 -31.23 6.61
N ARG A 35 16.68 -32.19 6.81
CA ARG A 35 17.05 -33.18 5.77
C ARG A 35 15.92 -34.16 5.46
N LYS A 36 15.19 -34.66 6.47
CA LYS A 36 14.04 -35.56 6.25
C LYS A 36 12.88 -34.87 5.53
N PHE A 37 12.69 -33.57 5.75
CA PHE A 37 11.70 -32.77 5.02
C PHE A 37 12.07 -32.63 3.53
N MET A 38 13.34 -32.35 3.20
CA MET A 38 13.79 -32.20 1.80
C MET A 38 13.73 -33.52 1.02
N THR A 39 13.96 -34.67 1.68
CA THR A 39 13.85 -35.99 1.02
C THR A 39 12.40 -36.36 0.70
N ALA A 40 11.43 -35.94 1.51
CA ALA A 40 10.01 -36.24 1.29
C ALA A 40 9.40 -35.42 0.13
N VAL A 41 9.89 -34.19 -0.11
CA VAL A 41 9.40 -33.33 -1.20
C VAL A 41 10.04 -33.70 -2.55
N GLY A 42 11.25 -34.25 -2.56
CA GLY A 42 11.97 -34.63 -3.80
C GLY A 42 11.41 -35.85 -4.55
N LEU A 43 10.51 -36.64 -3.95
CA LEU A 43 9.97 -37.87 -4.55
C LEU A 43 8.62 -37.70 -5.27
N ALA A 44 8.02 -36.51 -5.25
CA ALA A 44 6.74 -36.24 -5.92
C ALA A 44 6.87 -35.56 -7.31
N SER A 45 8.08 -35.29 -7.80
CA SER A 45 8.30 -34.45 -8.99
C SER A 45 8.81 -35.18 -10.24
N ALA A 46 8.99 -36.50 -10.19
CA ALA A 46 9.60 -37.27 -11.28
C ALA A 46 8.62 -37.80 -12.35
N GLY A 47 7.40 -37.25 -12.45
CA GLY A 47 6.33 -37.80 -13.28
C GLY A 47 5.79 -36.94 -14.43
N VAL A 48 6.30 -35.71 -14.65
CA VAL A 48 5.73 -34.79 -15.68
C VAL A 48 6.83 -34.13 -16.51
N ILE A 49 7.78 -34.91 -17.02
CA ILE A 49 8.80 -34.42 -17.97
C ILE A 49 8.86 -35.34 -19.19
N ALA A 50 7.73 -35.48 -19.90
CA ALA A 50 7.69 -36.23 -21.15
C ALA A 50 6.89 -35.57 -22.28
N ASN A 51 6.51 -34.29 -22.19
CA ASN A 51 5.75 -33.63 -23.27
C ASN A 51 6.05 -32.14 -23.52
N ALA A 52 7.16 -31.60 -23.01
CA ALA A 52 7.46 -30.16 -23.09
C ALA A 52 8.50 -29.76 -24.15
N CYS A 53 8.86 -30.65 -25.09
CA CYS A 53 9.91 -30.37 -26.09
C CYS A 53 9.40 -30.31 -27.54
N SER A 54 8.19 -29.83 -27.76
CA SER A 54 7.73 -29.52 -29.12
C SER A 54 6.71 -28.38 -29.12
N ARG A 55 7.20 -27.14 -29.01
CA ARG A 55 6.61 -25.93 -29.62
C ARG A 55 7.52 -24.73 -29.37
N SER A 56 8.17 -24.29 -30.45
CA SER A 56 8.90 -23.03 -30.57
C SER A 56 7.92 -21.85 -30.69
N ALA A 57 7.18 -21.56 -29.63
CA ALA A 57 6.32 -20.38 -29.56
C ALA A 57 6.82 -19.47 -28.43
N ASN A 58 7.14 -18.23 -28.80
CA ASN A 58 7.54 -17.19 -27.87
C ASN A 58 6.38 -16.92 -26.89
N PRO A 59 6.55 -17.13 -25.57
CA PRO A 59 5.46 -16.98 -24.60
C PRO A 59 5.01 -15.52 -24.41
N LEU A 60 5.64 -14.58 -25.11
CA LEU A 60 5.32 -13.16 -25.11
C LEU A 60 4.71 -12.66 -26.43
N GLU A 61 4.52 -13.51 -27.44
CA GLU A 61 3.79 -13.11 -28.64
C GLU A 61 2.28 -12.98 -28.32
N PRO A 62 1.67 -11.80 -28.56
CA PRO A 62 0.23 -11.66 -28.40
C PRO A 62 -0.47 -12.51 -29.47
N ALA A 63 -1.20 -13.54 -29.03
CA ALA A 63 -2.03 -14.33 -29.92
C ALA A 63 -3.04 -13.40 -30.60
N SER A 64 -2.95 -13.24 -31.92
CA SER A 64 -3.92 -12.53 -32.74
C SER A 64 -5.20 -13.35 -32.82
N SER A 65 -5.98 -13.29 -31.75
CA SER A 65 -7.32 -13.81 -31.69
C SER A 65 -8.13 -12.68 -31.09
N ALA A 66 -9.02 -12.10 -31.91
CA ALA A 66 -10.07 -11.21 -31.47
C ALA A 66 -10.86 -11.95 -30.39
N SER A 67 -10.45 -11.74 -29.14
CA SER A 67 -11.10 -12.31 -27.98
C SER A 67 -12.33 -11.45 -27.76
N ALA A 68 -13.47 -11.93 -28.24
CA ALA A 68 -14.75 -11.53 -27.70
C ALA A 68 -14.68 -11.83 -26.20
N ILE A 69 -14.36 -10.81 -25.40
CA ILE A 69 -14.42 -10.87 -23.96
C ILE A 69 -15.88 -11.21 -23.65
N LYS A 70 -16.14 -12.50 -23.35
CA LYS A 70 -17.38 -12.90 -22.72
C LYS A 70 -17.56 -11.99 -21.51
N SER A 71 -18.76 -11.44 -21.38
CA SER A 71 -19.18 -10.53 -20.32
C SER A 71 -18.50 -10.86 -18.99
N PRO A 72 -18.05 -9.85 -18.22
CA PRO A 72 -17.28 -10.04 -17.01
C PRO A 72 -17.93 -11.11 -16.12
N LEU A 73 -17.11 -12.08 -15.70
CA LEU A 73 -17.51 -13.08 -14.71
C LEU A 73 -18.09 -12.36 -13.50
N THR A 74 -19.37 -12.61 -13.24
CA THR A 74 -20.02 -12.17 -12.02
C THR A 74 -19.26 -12.80 -10.86
N PRO A 75 -18.65 -12.02 -9.95
CA PRO A 75 -17.97 -12.61 -8.79
C PRO A 75 -18.99 -13.45 -8.00
N PRO A 76 -18.60 -14.57 -7.39
CA PRO A 76 -19.49 -15.34 -6.54
C PRO A 76 -19.92 -14.41 -5.40
N SER A 77 -21.15 -13.92 -5.48
CA SER A 77 -21.72 -13.05 -4.47
C SER A 77 -21.77 -13.84 -3.17
N GLY A 78 -20.98 -13.40 -2.19
CA GLY A 78 -21.24 -13.74 -0.81
C GLY A 78 -22.68 -13.32 -0.52
N HIS A 79 -23.53 -14.30 -0.22
CA HIS A 79 -24.86 -14.16 0.35
C HIS A 79 -25.63 -12.94 -0.17
N ALA A 80 -26.43 -13.14 -1.23
CA ALA A 80 -27.51 -12.23 -1.58
C ALA A 80 -28.29 -11.89 -0.29
N GLY A 81 -28.16 -10.65 0.17
CA GLY A 81 -29.01 -10.12 1.22
C GLY A 81 -30.46 -10.36 0.79
N THR A 82 -31.26 -10.92 1.68
CA THR A 82 -32.68 -11.26 1.48
C THR A 82 -33.60 -10.04 1.33
N SER A 83 -33.04 -8.86 1.04
CA SER A 83 -33.75 -7.65 0.64
C SER A 83 -33.16 -7.23 -0.70
N GLY A 84 -33.96 -7.01 -1.74
CA GLY A 84 -33.54 -6.61 -3.10
C GLY A 84 -32.79 -5.26 -3.23
N LYS A 85 -31.91 -4.95 -2.30
CA LYS A 85 -30.97 -3.84 -2.28
C LYS A 85 -29.71 -4.33 -2.98
N ALA A 86 -29.31 -3.63 -4.04
CA ALA A 86 -28.14 -4.00 -4.83
C ALA A 86 -26.90 -4.14 -3.92
N LEU A 87 -26.08 -5.15 -4.24
CA LEU A 87 -24.71 -5.26 -3.75
C LEU A 87 -23.93 -3.97 -4.09
N SER A 88 -22.84 -3.70 -3.37
CA SER A 88 -21.96 -2.56 -3.65
C SER A 88 -21.67 -2.44 -5.16
N GLN A 89 -21.87 -1.24 -5.72
CA GLN A 89 -21.60 -0.99 -7.13
C GLN A 89 -20.10 -0.90 -7.37
N VAL A 90 -19.64 -1.50 -8.47
CA VAL A 90 -18.23 -1.51 -8.87
C VAL A 90 -18.16 -1.23 -10.37
N ALA A 91 -17.29 -0.31 -10.76
CA ALA A 91 -16.91 -0.09 -12.14
C ALA A 91 -15.45 -0.50 -12.36
N SER A 92 -15.17 -0.97 -13.57
CA SER A 92 -13.83 -1.33 -14.02
C SER A 92 -13.64 -0.84 -15.44
N CYS A 93 -12.49 -0.22 -15.72
CA CYS A 93 -12.05 0.13 -17.06
C CYS A 93 -10.67 -0.48 -17.32
N HIS A 94 -10.34 -0.67 -18.60
CA HIS A 94 -9.03 -1.18 -19.01
C HIS A 94 -8.31 -0.10 -19.81
N VAL A 95 -7.16 0.33 -19.32
CA VAL A 95 -6.29 1.32 -19.94
C VAL A 95 -4.87 0.77 -19.94
N ASN A 96 -4.12 0.97 -21.03
CA ASN A 96 -2.83 0.34 -21.26
C ASN A 96 -1.63 1.32 -21.18
N ASN A 97 -1.86 2.57 -20.81
CA ASN A 97 -0.83 3.58 -20.62
C ASN A 97 -1.33 4.65 -19.62
N TYR A 98 -0.42 5.54 -19.21
CA TYR A 98 -0.73 6.65 -18.30
C TYR A 98 -0.95 7.99 -19.02
N ASP A 99 -1.39 7.98 -20.27
CA ASP A 99 -1.85 9.20 -20.96
C ASP A 99 -2.98 9.85 -20.17
N TYR A 100 -2.82 11.14 -19.87
CA TYR A 100 -3.71 11.84 -18.97
C TYR A 100 -5.14 11.93 -19.52
N ALA A 101 -5.31 12.27 -20.81
CA ALA A 101 -6.64 12.44 -21.39
C ALA A 101 -7.40 11.10 -21.43
N THR A 102 -6.72 10.03 -21.84
CA THR A 102 -7.27 8.68 -21.89
C THR A 102 -7.66 8.19 -20.50
N LEU A 103 -6.76 8.34 -19.51
CA LEU A 103 -7.06 7.95 -18.14
C LEU A 103 -8.20 8.76 -17.53
N LYS A 104 -8.20 10.08 -17.74
CA LYS A 104 -9.23 10.97 -17.19
C LYS A 104 -10.61 10.56 -17.65
N ALA A 105 -10.80 10.41 -18.95
CA ALA A 105 -12.08 9.98 -19.52
C ALA A 105 -12.54 8.61 -18.99
N ASN A 106 -11.61 7.65 -18.83
CA ASN A 106 -11.94 6.32 -18.32
C ASN A 106 -12.25 6.30 -16.82
N ILE A 107 -11.58 7.12 -16.01
CA ILE A 107 -11.84 7.23 -14.58
C ILE A 107 -13.15 7.98 -14.34
N GLU A 108 -13.41 9.07 -15.07
CA GLU A 108 -14.69 9.79 -15.06
C GLU A 108 -15.85 8.84 -15.37
N ALA A 109 -15.77 8.12 -16.49
CA ALA A 109 -16.80 7.16 -16.87
C ALA A 109 -17.02 6.05 -15.83
N ALA A 110 -15.94 5.57 -15.19
CA ALA A 110 -16.04 4.56 -14.13
C ALA A 110 -16.69 5.11 -12.86
N VAL A 111 -16.38 6.35 -12.48
CA VAL A 111 -17.00 7.04 -11.34
C VAL A 111 -18.47 7.31 -11.60
N ASP A 112 -18.84 7.78 -12.79
CA ASP A 112 -20.24 8.00 -13.18
C ASP A 112 -21.04 6.69 -13.17
N ALA A 113 -20.44 5.59 -13.62
CA ALA A 113 -21.08 4.28 -13.65
C ALA A 113 -21.41 3.71 -12.25
N ILE A 114 -20.79 4.22 -11.18
CA ILE A 114 -21.11 3.89 -9.78
C ILE A 114 -21.94 4.98 -9.07
N GLY A 115 -22.51 5.93 -9.83
CA GLY A 115 -23.38 6.99 -9.30
C GLY A 115 -22.68 8.31 -9.03
N GLY A 116 -21.42 8.49 -9.45
CA GLY A 116 -20.66 9.71 -9.27
C GLY A 116 -20.14 9.89 -7.84
N LEU A 117 -19.73 11.13 -7.51
CA LEU A 117 -19.14 11.47 -6.20
C LEU A 117 -20.12 12.19 -5.26
N SER A 118 -21.31 12.57 -5.73
CA SER A 118 -22.21 13.46 -5.00
C SER A 118 -22.67 12.89 -3.66
N ASP A 119 -22.76 11.57 -3.51
CA ASP A 119 -23.12 10.90 -2.25
C ASP A 119 -21.96 10.77 -1.26
N ILE A 120 -20.71 10.92 -1.73
CA ILE A 120 -19.49 10.69 -0.97
C ILE A 120 -18.81 12.01 -0.60
N CYS A 121 -18.84 13.00 -1.49
CA CYS A 121 -18.24 14.32 -1.31
C CYS A 121 -19.31 15.40 -1.51
N LYS A 122 -19.50 16.23 -0.50
CA LYS A 122 -20.36 17.41 -0.53
C LYS A 122 -19.50 18.66 -0.73
N SER A 123 -20.13 19.73 -1.18
CA SER A 123 -19.46 21.02 -1.34
C SER A 123 -18.89 21.50 0.01
N GLY A 124 -17.60 21.85 0.03
CA GLY A 124 -16.88 22.26 1.23
C GLY A 124 -16.23 21.14 2.03
N ASP A 125 -16.43 19.87 1.67
CA ASP A 125 -15.86 18.74 2.40
C ASP A 125 -14.32 18.74 2.39
N THR A 126 -13.74 18.27 3.49
CA THR A 126 -12.31 17.91 3.58
C THR A 126 -12.14 16.46 3.14
N VAL A 127 -11.44 16.25 2.03
CA VAL A 127 -11.18 14.95 1.41
C VAL A 127 -9.75 14.50 1.70
N GLY A 128 -9.59 13.31 2.28
CA GLY A 128 -8.30 12.65 2.44
C GLY A 128 -8.08 11.57 1.37
N ILE A 129 -6.99 11.66 0.62
CA ILE A 129 -6.60 10.70 -0.42
C ILE A 129 -5.35 9.95 0.02
N LYS A 130 -5.52 8.67 0.36
CA LYS A 130 -4.44 7.79 0.77
C LYS A 130 -3.80 7.11 -0.44
N LEU A 131 -2.52 7.41 -0.69
CA LEU A 131 -1.73 6.76 -1.74
C LEU A 131 -1.26 5.36 -1.34
N ASN A 132 -0.57 4.68 -2.26
CA ASN A 132 0.29 3.55 -1.95
C ASN A 132 1.72 3.83 -2.46
N MET A 133 2.63 4.09 -1.51
CA MET A 133 4.06 4.32 -1.74
C MET A 133 4.94 3.53 -0.76
N THR A 134 5.19 2.25 -1.05
CA THR A 134 5.97 1.36 -0.18
C THR A 134 7.46 1.27 -0.56
N GLY A 135 8.35 1.03 0.42
CA GLY A 135 9.76 0.70 0.19
C GLY A 135 10.71 1.90 -0.02
N GLY A 136 10.19 3.13 -0.07
CA GLY A 136 10.98 4.36 -0.15
C GLY A 136 11.77 4.57 -1.44
N SER A 137 12.43 5.72 -1.55
CA SER A 137 13.22 6.11 -2.72
C SER A 137 14.41 5.18 -2.96
N GLY A 138 15.04 4.65 -1.90
CA GLY A 138 16.17 3.73 -2.04
C GLY A 138 15.82 2.41 -2.76
N SER A 139 14.58 1.94 -2.65
CA SER A 139 14.10 0.78 -3.42
C SER A 139 13.64 1.21 -4.81
N ALA A 140 12.93 2.34 -4.89
CA ALA A 140 12.38 2.84 -6.15
C ALA A 140 13.46 3.22 -7.16
N ASP A 141 14.56 3.86 -6.72
CA ASP A 141 15.69 4.27 -7.57
C ASP A 141 16.39 3.07 -8.23
N LYS A 142 16.24 1.86 -7.67
CA LYS A 142 16.82 0.62 -8.22
C LYS A 142 15.93 -0.04 -9.27
N CYS A 143 14.66 0.36 -9.38
CA CYS A 143 13.69 -0.31 -10.23
C CYS A 143 14.06 -0.28 -11.72
N PRO A 144 14.49 0.86 -12.32
CA PRO A 144 14.88 0.88 -13.73
C PRO A 144 16.01 -0.11 -14.03
N ARG A 145 16.98 -0.23 -13.12
CA ARG A 145 18.09 -1.18 -13.25
C ARG A 145 17.64 -2.63 -13.08
N ASN A 146 16.81 -2.91 -12.08
CA ASN A 146 16.45 -4.28 -11.70
C ASN A 146 15.32 -4.87 -12.56
N TYR A 147 14.44 -4.01 -13.08
CA TYR A 147 13.19 -4.41 -13.72
C TYR A 147 12.93 -3.72 -15.06
N GLY A 148 13.78 -2.77 -15.48
CA GLY A 148 13.58 -2.01 -16.71
C GLY A 148 12.54 -0.89 -16.61
N GLU A 149 11.90 -0.72 -15.45
CA GLU A 149 10.80 0.23 -15.26
C GLU A 149 10.87 0.97 -13.92
N ASN A 150 10.21 2.14 -13.85
CA ASN A 150 10.14 2.94 -12.64
C ASN A 150 9.16 2.37 -11.59
N ALA A 151 9.35 2.72 -10.31
CA ALA A 151 8.46 2.24 -9.24
C ALA A 151 6.99 2.64 -9.42
N VAL A 152 6.73 3.81 -10.02
CA VAL A 152 5.37 4.30 -10.35
C VAL A 152 4.67 3.43 -11.39
N GLU A 153 5.43 2.84 -12.32
CA GLU A 153 4.91 1.88 -13.29
C GLU A 153 4.59 0.53 -12.63
N LEU A 154 5.44 0.12 -11.69
CA LEU A 154 5.39 -1.23 -11.12
C LEU A 154 4.44 -1.37 -9.92
N TYR A 155 4.63 -0.59 -8.85
CA TYR A 155 4.01 -0.90 -7.55
C TYR A 155 3.63 0.29 -6.68
N TRP A 156 3.92 1.52 -7.12
CA TRP A 156 3.37 2.76 -6.54
C TRP A 156 2.18 3.26 -7.33
N THR A 157 1.26 3.95 -6.65
CA THR A 157 0.15 4.65 -7.31
C THR A 157 0.72 5.68 -8.27
N HIS A 158 0.34 5.67 -9.55
CA HIS A 158 0.92 6.57 -10.54
C HIS A 158 0.49 8.03 -10.28
N PRO A 159 1.38 9.04 -10.37
CA PRO A 159 1.04 10.45 -10.10
C PRO A 159 -0.08 11.00 -11.00
N THR A 160 -0.18 10.55 -12.26
CA THR A 160 -1.31 10.92 -13.15
C THR A 160 -2.66 10.46 -12.59
N ILE A 161 -2.74 9.26 -12.00
CA ILE A 161 -3.99 8.77 -11.36
C ILE A 161 -4.35 9.66 -10.17
N LEU A 162 -3.36 9.98 -9.33
CA LEU A 162 -3.56 10.92 -8.23
C LEU A 162 -4.12 12.26 -8.73
N ARG A 163 -3.49 12.83 -9.77
CA ARG A 163 -3.92 14.11 -10.35
C ARG A 163 -5.38 14.09 -10.76
N ILE A 164 -5.78 13.07 -11.53
CA ILE A 164 -7.16 12.91 -12.00
C ILE A 164 -8.12 12.80 -10.82
N CYS A 165 -7.81 11.97 -9.83
CA CYS A 165 -8.67 11.83 -8.66
C CYS A 165 -8.79 13.15 -7.87
N MET A 166 -7.70 13.89 -7.68
CA MET A 166 -7.76 15.20 -7.00
C MET A 166 -8.62 16.20 -7.78
N GLU A 167 -8.49 16.25 -9.10
CA GLU A 167 -9.34 17.10 -9.96
C GLU A 167 -10.82 16.71 -9.84
N LEU A 168 -11.14 15.41 -9.83
CA LEU A 168 -12.53 14.95 -9.65
C LEU A 168 -13.13 15.38 -8.31
N PHE A 169 -12.38 15.30 -7.21
CA PHE A 169 -12.88 15.78 -5.92
C PHE A 169 -13.02 17.30 -5.89
N LYS A 170 -12.12 18.02 -6.55
CA LYS A 170 -12.22 19.47 -6.69
C LYS A 170 -13.47 19.87 -7.49
N ASP A 171 -13.73 19.18 -8.60
CA ASP A 171 -14.91 19.41 -9.44
C ASP A 171 -16.21 19.00 -8.72
N ALA A 172 -16.15 17.99 -7.84
CA ALA A 172 -17.26 17.63 -6.95
C ALA A 172 -17.50 18.63 -5.80
N GLY A 173 -16.65 19.66 -5.67
CA GLY A 173 -16.81 20.75 -4.70
C GLY A 173 -16.05 20.56 -3.39
N ALA A 174 -15.07 19.64 -3.30
CA ALA A 174 -14.23 19.52 -2.12
C ALA A 174 -13.62 20.88 -1.74
N GLY A 175 -13.78 21.29 -0.48
CA GLY A 175 -13.22 22.54 0.03
C GLY A 175 -11.73 22.43 0.35
N ARG A 176 -11.28 21.23 0.71
CA ARG A 176 -9.88 20.92 1.05
C ARG A 176 -9.53 19.51 0.62
N ILE A 177 -8.36 19.33 0.02
CA ILE A 177 -7.85 18.00 -0.40
C ILE A 177 -6.50 17.76 0.25
N ILE A 178 -6.42 16.68 1.03
CA ILE A 178 -5.20 16.26 1.73
C ILE A 178 -4.74 14.92 1.15
N VAL A 179 -3.58 14.91 0.51
CA VAL A 179 -2.91 13.68 0.10
C VAL A 179 -2.13 13.13 1.28
N MET A 180 -2.29 11.84 1.57
CA MET A 180 -1.80 11.25 2.81
C MET A 180 -1.01 9.97 2.52
N GLU A 181 0.16 9.84 3.14
CA GLU A 181 0.95 8.60 3.07
C GLU A 181 1.91 8.48 4.25
N ALA A 182 2.09 7.25 4.73
CA ALA A 182 3.12 6.87 5.69
C ALA A 182 4.45 6.63 4.94
N ILE A 183 5.00 7.68 4.33
CA ILE A 183 6.20 7.55 3.48
C ILE A 183 7.43 7.10 4.29
N TYR A 184 8.29 6.32 3.64
CA TYR A 184 9.58 5.88 4.18
C TYR A 184 10.58 7.05 4.26
N ASP A 185 10.56 7.93 3.27
CA ASP A 185 11.46 9.08 3.17
C ASP A 185 10.84 10.19 2.30
N GLN A 186 11.22 11.44 2.56
CA GLN A 186 10.66 12.61 1.87
C GLN A 186 10.92 12.58 0.35
N LYS A 187 12.08 12.06 -0.06
CA LYS A 187 12.46 11.93 -1.47
C LYS A 187 11.47 11.07 -2.26
N SER A 188 10.84 10.05 -1.65
CA SER A 188 9.81 9.25 -2.32
C SER A 188 8.61 10.09 -2.79
N TYR A 189 8.23 11.12 -2.03
CA TYR A 189 7.14 12.04 -2.37
C TYR A 189 7.59 13.13 -3.36
N GLU A 190 8.74 13.75 -3.11
CA GLU A 190 9.23 14.89 -3.91
C GLU A 190 9.84 14.46 -5.25
N GLY A 191 10.48 13.30 -5.32
CA GLY A 191 11.26 12.86 -6.48
C GLY A 191 10.48 12.13 -7.57
N TYR A 192 9.18 11.91 -7.38
CA TYR A 192 8.36 11.03 -8.23
C TYR A 192 7.07 11.69 -8.72
N GLY A 193 7.04 13.03 -8.74
CA GLY A 193 5.96 13.82 -9.33
C GLY A 193 4.73 14.03 -8.43
N TYR A 194 4.67 13.43 -7.24
CA TYR A 194 3.54 13.62 -6.32
C TYR A 194 3.49 15.05 -5.79
N ALA A 195 4.62 15.62 -5.36
CA ALA A 195 4.67 16.98 -4.85
C ALA A 195 4.19 18.01 -5.89
N ASP A 196 4.58 17.83 -7.15
CA ASP A 196 4.17 18.70 -8.25
C ASP A 196 2.67 18.60 -8.53
N VAL A 197 2.13 17.37 -8.57
CA VAL A 197 0.69 17.14 -8.74
C VAL A 197 -0.12 17.77 -7.61
N VAL A 198 0.29 17.53 -6.36
CA VAL A 198 -0.40 18.06 -5.18
C VAL A 198 -0.42 19.59 -5.23
N LYS A 199 0.73 20.20 -5.51
CA LYS A 199 0.85 21.66 -5.65
C LYS A 199 0.02 22.19 -6.82
N GLN A 200 0.05 21.53 -7.97
CA GLN A 200 -0.65 21.96 -9.18
C GLN A 200 -2.18 21.98 -8.98
N VAL A 201 -2.74 20.99 -8.30
CA VAL A 201 -4.19 20.94 -8.03
C VAL A 201 -4.59 21.82 -6.85
N GLY A 202 -3.62 22.21 -6.00
CA GLY A 202 -3.82 23.04 -4.82
C GLY A 202 -4.20 22.24 -3.58
N GLY A 203 -3.70 21.00 -3.47
CA GLY A 203 -3.87 20.16 -2.28
C GLY A 203 -2.75 20.32 -1.27
N GLU A 204 -2.87 19.56 -0.18
CA GLU A 204 -1.89 19.45 0.88
C GLU A 204 -1.29 18.05 0.93
N PHE A 205 -0.14 17.88 1.57
CA PHE A 205 0.42 16.56 1.84
C PHE A 205 0.71 16.36 3.33
N VAL A 206 0.28 15.22 3.86
CA VAL A 206 0.54 14.81 5.24
C VAL A 206 1.28 13.48 5.27
N ASN A 207 2.46 13.50 5.88
CA ASN A 207 3.19 12.27 6.21
C ASN A 207 2.60 11.65 7.48
N LEU A 208 1.91 10.51 7.33
CA LEU A 208 1.24 9.82 8.43
C LEU A 208 2.21 9.23 9.47
N ASN A 209 3.50 9.08 9.14
CA ASN A 209 4.55 8.66 10.10
C ASN A 209 5.06 9.81 10.98
N LYS A 210 4.57 11.04 10.77
CA LYS A 210 4.96 12.23 11.54
C LYS A 210 3.72 12.82 12.19
N LYS A 211 3.94 13.54 13.30
CA LYS A 211 2.87 14.29 13.98
C LYS A 211 2.49 15.57 13.26
N THR A 212 3.43 16.18 12.53
CA THR A 212 3.22 17.40 11.74
C THR A 212 2.03 17.25 10.80
N PRO A 213 1.17 18.28 10.66
CA PRO A 213 1.28 19.63 11.23
C PRO A 213 0.88 19.76 12.72
N TYR A 214 0.49 18.68 13.38
CA TYR A 214 0.02 18.67 14.76
C TYR A 214 1.15 18.49 15.79
N SER A 215 0.82 18.77 17.05
CA SER A 215 1.75 18.64 18.18
C SER A 215 1.94 17.19 18.63
N SER A 216 0.99 16.29 18.33
CA SER A 216 0.92 14.90 18.78
C SER A 216 0.12 14.01 17.81
N PHE A 217 0.22 12.69 17.98
CA PHE A 217 -0.69 11.73 17.35
C PHE A 217 -1.99 11.63 18.16
N SER A 218 -3.11 11.37 17.49
CA SER A 218 -4.36 10.97 18.14
C SER A 218 -4.20 9.57 18.72
N ASP A 219 -4.61 9.39 19.97
CA ASP A 219 -4.69 8.11 20.66
C ASP A 219 -6.13 7.59 20.58
N VAL A 220 -6.34 6.50 19.84
CA VAL A 220 -7.66 5.95 19.53
C VAL A 220 -7.77 4.54 20.11
N ALA A 221 -8.66 4.37 21.10
CA ALA A 221 -8.93 3.08 21.68
C ALA A 221 -9.52 2.10 20.65
N VAL A 222 -9.08 0.83 20.70
CA VAL A 222 -9.63 -0.23 19.85
C VAL A 222 -10.91 -0.77 20.50
N ALA A 223 -12.04 -0.63 19.81
CA ALA A 223 -13.35 -1.04 20.35
C ALA A 223 -13.46 -2.54 20.71
N SER A 224 -12.58 -3.38 20.16
CA SER A 224 -12.41 -4.78 20.52
C SER A 224 -10.98 -5.23 20.19
N PRO A 225 -10.02 -5.11 21.13
CA PRO A 225 -8.59 -5.23 20.84
C PRO A 225 -8.16 -6.65 20.46
N LEU A 226 -9.04 -7.65 20.62
CA LEU A 226 -8.77 -9.10 20.44
C LEU A 226 -7.42 -9.54 21.05
N GLY A 227 -6.99 -8.86 22.11
CA GLY A 227 -5.74 -9.10 22.84
C GLY A 227 -4.44 -8.71 22.13
N ARG A 228 -4.45 -7.90 21.06
CA ARG A 228 -3.20 -7.50 20.36
C ARG A 228 -2.75 -6.07 20.64
N TRP A 229 -3.66 -5.11 20.54
CA TRP A 229 -3.38 -3.69 20.72
C TRP A 229 -4.58 -3.00 21.34
N ASP A 230 -4.35 -2.29 22.45
CA ASP A 230 -5.40 -1.54 23.13
C ASP A 230 -5.72 -0.21 22.43
N HIS A 231 -4.72 0.36 21.73
CA HIS A 231 -4.78 1.68 21.12
C HIS A 231 -4.10 1.71 19.76
N TYR A 232 -4.62 2.56 18.86
CA TYR A 232 -3.93 3.00 17.66
C TYR A 232 -3.51 4.45 17.77
N TYR A 233 -2.31 4.75 17.29
CA TYR A 233 -1.80 6.12 17.19
C TYR A 233 -1.88 6.59 15.75
N HIS A 234 -2.71 7.60 15.50
CA HIS A 234 -2.98 8.13 14.16
C HIS A 234 -2.52 9.56 14.03
N ASN A 235 -2.10 9.97 12.82
CA ASN A 235 -1.94 11.40 12.55
C ASN A 235 -3.33 12.06 12.63
N GLN A 236 -3.43 13.21 13.31
CA GLN A 236 -4.72 13.85 13.59
C GLN A 236 -5.48 14.25 12.33
N ALA A 237 -4.80 14.45 11.19
CA ALA A 237 -5.45 14.76 9.93
C ALA A 237 -6.47 13.70 9.49
N LEU A 238 -6.32 12.43 9.92
CA LEU A 238 -7.29 11.37 9.63
C LEU A 238 -8.65 11.60 10.30
N HIS A 239 -8.70 12.44 11.33
CA HIS A 239 -9.89 12.75 12.11
C HIS A 239 -10.59 14.05 11.66
N GLU A 240 -10.00 14.79 10.73
CA GLU A 240 -10.58 16.01 10.15
C GLU A 240 -11.38 15.75 8.87
N LEU A 241 -11.36 14.51 8.37
CA LEU A 241 -11.87 14.17 7.05
C LEU A 241 -13.39 13.99 7.09
N ASN A 242 -14.06 14.61 6.12
CA ASN A 242 -15.46 14.29 5.80
C ASN A 242 -15.56 13.09 4.85
N CYS A 243 -14.52 12.93 4.01
CA CYS A 243 -14.42 11.85 3.04
C CYS A 243 -12.98 11.30 3.04
N PHE A 244 -12.84 9.97 3.10
CA PHE A 244 -11.55 9.29 3.02
C PHE A 244 -11.56 8.26 1.90
N ILE A 245 -10.52 8.30 1.05
CA ILE A 245 -10.42 7.45 -0.13
C ILE A 245 -9.04 6.84 -0.20
N SER A 246 -9.01 5.55 -0.52
CA SER A 246 -7.77 4.84 -0.82
C SER A 246 -7.58 4.76 -2.33
N LEU A 247 -6.37 5.12 -2.80
CA LEU A 247 -5.92 4.88 -4.17
C LEU A 247 -4.83 3.79 -4.17
N PRO A 248 -5.21 2.52 -3.93
CA PRO A 248 -4.25 1.43 -3.89
C PRO A 248 -3.72 1.09 -5.28
N LYS A 249 -2.61 0.36 -5.32
CA LYS A 249 -2.18 -0.37 -6.52
C LYS A 249 -2.11 -1.85 -6.20
N ALA A 250 -2.89 -2.64 -6.93
CA ALA A 250 -2.82 -4.09 -6.82
C ALA A 250 -1.44 -4.57 -7.30
N LYS A 251 -0.78 -5.38 -6.46
CA LYS A 251 0.58 -5.87 -6.71
C LYS A 251 0.79 -7.19 -6.00
N ARG A 252 1.81 -7.94 -6.43
CA ARG A 252 2.29 -9.11 -5.69
C ARG A 252 3.14 -8.64 -4.51
N HIS A 253 2.79 -9.10 -3.31
CA HIS A 253 3.59 -8.90 -2.10
C HIS A 253 4.40 -10.17 -1.81
N TYR A 254 5.68 -10.02 -1.46
CA TYR A 254 6.45 -11.14 -0.94
C TYR A 254 6.11 -11.30 0.55
N GLY A 255 5.22 -12.26 0.87
CA GLY A 255 4.84 -12.59 2.25
C GLY A 255 3.86 -11.61 2.92
N ALA A 256 2.74 -11.29 2.26
CA ALA A 256 1.62 -10.59 2.91
C ALA A 256 0.84 -11.52 3.85
#